data_AF-L8WQT6-F1
#
_entry.id   AF-L8WQT6-F1
#
_cell.length_a   1.000
_cell.length_b   1.000
_cell.length_c   1.000
_cell.angle_alpha   90.00
_cell.angle_beta   90.00
_cell.angle_gamma   90.00
#
_symmetry.space_group_name_H-M   'P 1'
#
loop_
_entity.id
_entity.type
_entity.pdbx_description
1 polymer ?
#
loop_
_entity_poly.entity_id
_entity_poly.type
_entity_poly.pdbx_seq_one_letter_code
_entity_poly.pdbx_strand_id
1 'polypeptide(L)'
;MGHRATYLTVLLHGQSLPQSMPTSKSLKHFVQPSKLFLILSGSALQLLNDMKIFYQPRTWPYAQPRPPFCHPSTLSRLSGSNMHDVWYGIRALCFGPRWTCFSPPILSPTTQSSIFHSAIDTAEHRHRLAREYTDLLVQARKLPGFGNFLMPPSSIDLAQAARNGPVVVINCEENNCDALLIVPGRLNVTHIPLPNFTGTKAQRIRLEMENSSRSRRSSERGAERRPMQEEELGFENILSDLWYDIVNPVLDFLGYTKNTDETAKNVPHITWCPTGAVSFLPLHAAGDYNQPQSRVFDHVISSYTPTLTALLGSSLGTLNRDSRVLVVGQEATPGHQRLPGTVKELECVTGHLKGRVKHSELLGSQATTVAVLDAMEQHDWVHLACHAHQNVQNPTESGFFLHDGTLNLESINRRFFKNKGLAFLSACQTATGDEKLPDEAIHLASGMLMSGYSSVIATMWSVYDDDAPLVADKVYGRLMKDGKLGSGEAGKALHYAVAELRDKVGEKNFSRWVPYIHIGS
;
A
#
# COMPACT_ATOMS: atom_id res chain seq x y z
N MET A 1 -27.32 43.78 11.48
CA MET A 1 -28.16 43.90 10.25
C MET A 1 -27.24 43.68 9.06
N GLY A 2 -27.59 42.92 8.01
CA GLY A 2 -28.82 42.17 7.80
C GLY A 2 -29.20 42.08 6.31
N HIS A 3 -28.78 40.99 5.66
CA HIS A 3 -29.32 40.39 4.43
C HIS A 3 -29.10 41.00 3.02
N ARG A 4 -28.93 40.06 2.08
CA ARG A 4 -29.14 40.07 0.60
C ARG A 4 -28.13 40.93 -0.18
N ALA A 5 -27.16 40.38 -0.92
CA ALA A 5 -27.17 39.33 -1.96
C ALA A 5 -27.97 39.70 -3.22
N THR A 6 -27.29 39.87 -4.38
CA THR A 6 -27.79 39.57 -5.74
C THR A 6 -26.69 39.79 -6.82
N TYR A 7 -26.22 38.67 -7.39
CA TYR A 7 -25.85 38.43 -8.81
C TYR A 7 -24.68 39.13 -9.54
N LEU A 8 -23.84 38.26 -10.18
CA LEU A 8 -23.38 38.29 -11.60
C LEU A 8 -22.53 39.51 -12.08
N THR A 9 -21.62 39.47 -13.07
CA THR A 9 -21.42 38.59 -14.24
C THR A 9 -19.98 38.73 -14.80
N VAL A 10 -19.61 37.76 -15.66
CA VAL A 10 -18.59 37.73 -16.75
C VAL A 10 -17.78 39.00 -17.10
N LEU A 11 -16.50 38.77 -17.41
CA LEU A 11 -15.48 39.69 -17.98
C LEU A 11 -15.91 40.40 -19.29
N LEU A 12 -15.46 41.65 -19.49
CA LEU A 12 -14.84 42.12 -20.75
C LEU A 12 -14.10 43.47 -20.59
N HIS A 13 -13.38 43.90 -21.63
CA HIS A 13 -12.33 44.95 -21.64
C HIS A 13 -12.78 46.42 -21.42
N GLY A 14 -11.85 47.28 -20.93
CA GLY A 14 -11.81 48.70 -21.32
C GLY A 14 -11.25 49.75 -20.33
N GLN A 15 -10.12 50.38 -20.69
CA GLN A 15 -9.69 51.77 -20.39
C GLN A 15 -9.36 52.29 -18.95
N SER A 16 -8.04 52.48 -18.72
CA SER A 16 -7.31 53.66 -18.16
C SER A 16 -7.71 54.44 -16.87
N LEU A 17 -6.83 54.31 -15.84
CA LEU A 17 -6.17 55.36 -15.00
C LEU A 17 -7.02 56.30 -14.06
N PRO A 18 -6.44 56.95 -13.00
CA PRO A 18 -5.14 56.77 -12.31
C PRO A 18 -5.21 56.71 -10.73
N GLN A 19 -4.06 56.38 -10.12
CA GLN A 19 -3.48 56.85 -8.81
C GLN A 19 -4.43 57.29 -7.65
N SER A 20 -4.28 56.79 -6.42
CA SER A 20 -3.10 57.03 -5.56
C SER A 20 -2.85 56.00 -4.42
N MET A 21 -1.61 56.00 -3.91
CA MET A 21 -1.02 55.20 -2.81
C MET A 21 -0.86 56.08 -1.52
N PRO A 22 -0.40 55.62 -0.31
CA PRO A 22 0.47 54.45 -0.05
C PRO A 22 0.28 53.58 1.24
N THR A 23 0.64 52.30 1.09
CA THR A 23 1.37 51.39 2.01
C THR A 23 1.10 51.30 3.53
N SER A 24 0.85 50.07 4.01
CA SER A 24 1.92 49.30 4.70
C SER A 24 1.77 47.77 4.53
N LYS A 25 2.85 47.03 4.82
CA LYS A 25 3.17 45.60 4.56
C LYS A 25 2.32 44.63 5.41
N SER A 26 2.16 43.32 5.13
CA SER A 26 2.49 42.46 3.98
C SER A 26 1.80 41.09 4.15
N LEU A 27 0.99 40.65 3.20
CA LEU A 27 0.49 39.27 3.09
C LEU A 27 0.29 38.96 1.60
N LYS A 28 1.13 38.09 1.01
CA LYS A 28 0.95 37.60 -0.36
C LYS A 28 0.46 36.16 -0.31
N HIS A 29 -0.74 35.93 -0.84
CA HIS A 29 -1.21 34.60 -1.21
C HIS A 29 -0.49 34.08 -2.46
N PHE A 30 -0.46 32.75 -2.60
CA PHE A 30 -0.73 32.11 -3.88
C PHE A 30 -1.82 31.06 -3.67
N VAL A 31 -2.95 31.23 -4.37
CA VAL A 31 -4.03 30.25 -4.50
C VAL A 31 -4.55 30.34 -5.93
N GLN A 32 -4.51 29.23 -6.67
CA GLN A 32 -5.49 28.89 -7.72
C GLN A 32 -5.37 27.39 -8.08
N PRO A 33 -6.40 26.77 -8.70
CA PRO A 33 -7.02 25.63 -8.02
C PRO A 33 -6.83 24.27 -8.72
N SER A 34 -6.36 23.28 -7.98
CA SER A 34 -6.75 21.87 -8.13
C SER A 34 -6.20 21.04 -6.96
N LYS A 35 -7.04 20.20 -6.34
CA LYS A 35 -6.73 19.33 -5.18
C LYS A 35 -6.09 20.04 -3.98
N LEU A 36 -6.93 20.59 -3.10
CA LEU A 36 -6.51 21.04 -1.77
C LEU A 36 -6.27 19.81 -0.87
N PHE A 37 -5.02 19.42 -0.65
CA PHE A 37 -4.68 18.49 0.43
C PHE A 37 -4.67 19.25 1.77
N LEU A 38 -5.61 18.92 2.64
CA LEU A 38 -5.62 19.39 4.02
C LEU A 38 -4.61 18.55 4.82
N ILE A 39 -3.41 19.09 5.02
CA ILE A 39 -2.50 18.60 6.07
C ILE A 39 -3.12 19.00 7.40
N LEU A 40 -3.80 18.05 8.04
CA LEU A 40 -4.35 18.23 9.38
C LEU A 40 -3.19 18.28 10.40
N SER A 41 -3.11 19.38 11.16
CA SER A 41 -2.24 19.42 12.34
C SER A 41 -2.72 18.39 13.38
N GLY A 42 -1.81 17.90 14.23
CA GLY A 42 -2.09 16.79 15.17
C GLY A 42 -3.33 16.98 16.05
N SER A 43 -3.71 18.24 16.33
CA SER A 43 -4.94 18.61 17.06
C SER A 43 -6.22 18.10 16.38
N ALA A 44 -6.26 18.04 15.04
CA ALA A 44 -7.42 17.59 14.28
C ALA A 44 -7.44 16.06 14.08
N LEU A 45 -6.29 15.37 14.16
CA LEU A 45 -6.25 13.92 14.25
C LEU A 45 -6.86 13.42 15.57
N GLN A 46 -6.63 14.15 16.66
CA GLN A 46 -7.23 13.84 17.97
C GLN A 46 -8.76 13.89 17.91
N LEU A 47 -9.33 14.95 17.31
CA LEU A 47 -10.77 15.09 17.07
C LEU A 47 -11.36 13.95 16.21
N LEU A 48 -10.63 13.44 15.23
CA LEU A 48 -11.06 12.30 14.41
C LEU A 48 -11.01 10.96 15.15
N ASN A 49 -10.03 10.77 16.05
CA ASN A 49 -9.97 9.59 16.91
C ASN A 49 -11.09 9.58 17.97
N ASP A 50 -11.35 10.72 18.60
CA ASP A 50 -12.42 10.86 19.60
C ASP A 50 -13.83 10.62 19.01
N MET A 51 -14.01 10.81 17.69
CA MET A 51 -15.26 10.51 16.97
C MET A 51 -15.37 9.08 16.40
N LYS A 52 -14.29 8.29 16.34
CA LYS A 52 -14.34 6.90 15.83
C LYS A 52 -14.82 5.88 16.87
N ILE A 53 -14.87 6.23 18.14
CA ILE A 53 -15.47 5.39 19.18
C ILE A 53 -17.00 5.54 19.08
N PHE A 54 -17.73 4.41 18.96
CA PHE A 54 -19.18 4.29 18.74
C PHE A 54 -19.70 4.36 17.28
N TYR A 55 -19.28 3.39 16.45
CA TYR A 55 -20.19 2.80 15.46
C TYR A 55 -20.03 1.27 15.42
N GLN A 56 -21.00 0.55 16.00
CA GLN A 56 -21.16 -0.90 15.83
C GLN A 56 -22.56 -1.18 15.25
N PRO A 57 -22.71 -2.03 14.22
CA PRO A 57 -24.03 -2.47 13.76
C PRO A 57 -24.69 -3.34 14.83
N ARG A 58 -25.98 -3.08 15.14
CA ARG A 58 -26.75 -3.95 16.04
C ARG A 58 -27.35 -5.13 15.27
N THR A 59 -26.93 -6.34 15.60
CA THR A 59 -27.72 -7.57 15.38
C THR A 59 -28.52 -7.88 16.65
N TRP A 60 -29.75 -8.36 16.49
CA TRP A 60 -30.73 -8.53 17.59
C TRP A 60 -31.12 -10.00 17.74
N PRO A 61 -31.09 -10.58 18.95
CA PRO A 61 -31.82 -11.80 19.27
C PRO A 61 -32.94 -11.58 20.31
N TYR A 62 -33.78 -12.62 20.46
CA TYR A 62 -35.11 -12.62 21.09
C TYR A 62 -35.14 -12.48 22.63
N ALA A 63 -36.36 -12.52 23.20
CA ALA A 63 -36.73 -11.89 24.46
C ALA A 63 -37.04 -12.82 25.67
N GLN A 64 -36.78 -12.31 26.89
CA GLN A 64 -37.40 -12.65 28.21
C GLN A 64 -37.12 -14.05 28.86
N PRO A 65 -37.33 -14.25 30.20
CA PRO A 65 -37.37 -13.32 31.35
C PRO A 65 -36.47 -13.74 32.56
N ARG A 66 -36.54 -12.99 33.68
CA ARG A 66 -35.80 -13.11 34.98
C ARG A 66 -36.71 -13.57 36.16
N PRO A 67 -36.25 -13.72 37.45
CA PRO A 67 -34.88 -13.70 38.03
C PRO A 67 -34.48 -15.06 38.69
N PRO A 68 -34.47 -15.39 40.03
CA PRO A 68 -34.83 -14.67 41.28
C PRO A 68 -33.61 -14.17 42.14
N PHE A 69 -33.53 -14.48 43.45
CA PHE A 69 -32.72 -13.84 44.52
C PHE A 69 -31.91 -14.82 45.42
N CYS A 70 -30.83 -14.35 46.09
CA CYS A 70 -30.59 -14.58 47.55
C CYS A 70 -29.45 -13.71 48.17
N HIS A 71 -29.31 -13.75 49.51
CA HIS A 71 -28.72 -12.71 50.42
C HIS A 71 -27.23 -12.95 50.86
N PRO A 72 -26.51 -11.96 51.45
CA PRO A 72 -25.06 -12.05 51.74
C PRO A 72 -24.64 -12.12 53.23
N SER A 73 -23.38 -12.50 53.52
CA SER A 73 -22.78 -12.39 54.88
C SER A 73 -21.22 -12.35 54.96
N THR A 74 -20.73 -11.32 55.67
CA THR A 74 -19.59 -11.28 56.63
C THR A 74 -18.10 -11.35 56.23
N LEU A 75 -17.51 -10.15 56.07
CA LEU A 75 -16.26 -9.59 56.68
C LEU A 75 -15.24 -10.46 57.45
N SER A 76 -13.94 -10.28 57.12
CA SER A 76 -12.74 -10.10 57.99
C SER A 76 -11.45 -10.39 57.19
N ARG A 77 -10.21 -9.91 57.46
CA ARG A 77 -9.59 -8.94 58.40
C ARG A 77 -8.15 -8.61 57.86
N LEU A 78 -7.43 -7.70 58.54
CA LEU A 78 -5.97 -7.38 58.43
C LEU A 78 -5.52 -6.47 57.27
N SER A 79 -4.42 -5.70 57.37
CA SER A 79 -3.99 -4.67 58.36
C SER A 79 -2.58 -4.13 58.02
N GLY A 80 -2.37 -2.80 58.05
CA GLY A 80 -1.05 -2.15 57.86
C GLY A 80 -0.61 -2.04 56.38
N SER A 81 0.23 -1.09 55.96
CA SER A 81 0.95 -0.02 56.70
C SER A 81 1.21 1.18 55.77
N ASN A 82 1.48 2.37 56.35
CA ASN A 82 1.71 3.61 55.60
C ASN A 82 2.96 3.59 54.69
N MET A 83 2.89 4.23 53.52
CA MET A 83 3.76 5.38 53.22
C MET A 83 3.22 6.24 52.06
N HIS A 84 3.68 7.50 51.99
CA HIS A 84 3.32 8.48 50.97
C HIS A 84 3.85 8.07 49.60
N ASP A 85 3.13 8.41 48.53
CA ASP A 85 3.78 8.59 47.22
C ASP A 85 3.12 9.69 46.37
N VAL A 86 3.95 10.24 45.48
CA VAL A 86 3.69 11.43 44.67
C VAL A 86 3.83 11.05 43.18
N TRP A 87 3.01 11.67 42.33
CA TRP A 87 3.05 11.63 40.86
C TRP A 87 2.53 10.37 40.13
N TYR A 88 1.74 10.63 39.07
CA TYR A 88 1.18 9.67 38.12
C TYR A 88 2.06 9.59 36.86
N GLY A 89 2.28 8.39 36.29
CA GLY A 89 3.02 8.27 35.02
C GLY A 89 3.26 6.87 34.43
N ILE A 90 2.24 6.28 33.80
CA ILE A 90 2.29 5.35 32.64
C ILE A 90 3.37 4.22 32.61
N ARG A 91 2.93 2.97 32.85
CA ARG A 91 3.25 1.69 32.14
C ARG A 91 2.63 0.53 32.95
N ALA A 92 2.25 -0.64 32.46
CA ALA A 92 1.84 -1.20 31.17
C ALA A 92 1.62 -2.71 31.40
N LEU A 93 0.57 -3.28 30.80
CA LEU A 93 0.42 -4.70 30.38
C LEU A 93 0.32 -5.87 31.41
N CYS A 94 -0.76 -6.64 31.20
CA CYS A 94 -0.89 -8.11 31.30
C CYS A 94 -0.75 -8.83 32.66
N PHE A 95 -1.86 -9.44 33.11
CA PHE A 95 -2.11 -10.90 33.09
C PHE A 95 -3.57 -11.18 33.52
N GLY A 96 -4.29 -12.10 32.86
CA GLY A 96 -5.60 -12.60 33.34
C GLY A 96 -5.44 -13.87 34.20
N PRO A 97 -6.53 -14.56 34.59
CA PRO A 97 -7.94 -14.16 34.55
C PRO A 97 -8.61 -14.26 35.95
N ARG A 98 -9.37 -13.23 36.37
CA ARG A 98 -10.32 -13.35 37.49
C ARG A 98 -11.41 -12.29 37.39
N TRP A 99 -12.66 -12.72 37.28
CA TRP A 99 -13.81 -11.84 37.37
C TRP A 99 -14.02 -11.41 38.83
N THR A 100 -13.85 -10.13 39.14
CA THR A 100 -14.24 -9.53 40.42
C THR A 100 -15.18 -8.36 40.17
N CYS A 101 -16.45 -8.51 40.55
CA CYS A 101 -17.42 -7.43 40.50
C CYS A 101 -17.06 -6.36 41.55
N PHE A 102 -16.60 -5.20 41.11
CA PHE A 102 -16.59 -4.01 41.96
C PHE A 102 -17.99 -3.44 42.06
N SER A 103 -18.60 -3.51 43.25
CA SER A 103 -19.76 -2.69 43.58
C SER A 103 -19.34 -1.22 43.67
N PRO A 104 -20.03 -0.28 43.02
CA PRO A 104 -19.76 1.14 43.21
C PRO A 104 -20.13 1.55 44.65
N PRO A 105 -19.40 2.51 45.26
CA PRO A 105 -19.80 3.06 46.55
C PRO A 105 -21.15 3.77 46.44
N ILE A 106 -21.96 3.67 47.50
CA ILE A 106 -23.26 4.33 47.58
C ILE A 106 -23.04 5.85 47.67
N LEU A 107 -23.15 6.53 46.52
CA LEU A 107 -23.15 7.98 46.44
C LEU A 107 -24.48 8.54 46.93
N SER A 108 -24.42 9.73 47.55
CA SER A 108 -25.57 10.47 48.03
C SER A 108 -26.54 10.84 46.89
N PRO A 109 -27.85 11.01 47.16
CA PRO A 109 -28.87 11.15 46.12
C PRO A 109 -28.70 12.39 45.22
N THR A 110 -27.90 13.39 45.63
CA THR A 110 -27.51 14.54 44.80
C THR A 110 -26.54 14.19 43.66
N THR A 111 -25.82 13.07 43.70
CA THR A 111 -24.85 12.70 42.65
C THR A 111 -25.47 11.91 41.48
N GLN A 112 -26.67 11.34 41.62
CA GLN A 112 -27.32 10.62 40.53
C GLN A 112 -27.87 11.56 39.44
N SER A 113 -28.32 12.76 39.81
CA SER A 113 -28.83 13.76 38.85
C SER A 113 -27.74 14.28 37.89
N SER A 114 -26.55 14.62 38.41
CA SER A 114 -25.46 15.17 37.60
C SER A 114 -24.84 14.17 36.61
N ILE A 115 -24.85 12.88 36.96
CA ILE A 115 -24.35 11.80 36.09
C ILE A 115 -25.33 11.52 34.94
N PHE A 116 -26.65 11.60 35.19
CA PHE A 116 -27.64 11.49 34.12
C PHE A 116 -27.61 12.69 33.17
N HIS A 117 -27.47 13.92 33.69
CA HIS A 117 -27.39 15.11 32.84
C HIS A 117 -26.15 15.14 31.94
N SER A 118 -24.97 14.76 32.43
CA SER A 118 -23.75 14.73 31.58
C SER A 118 -23.75 13.62 30.52
N ALA A 119 -24.37 12.47 30.82
CA ALA A 119 -24.55 11.38 29.85
C ALA A 119 -25.54 11.75 28.73
N ILE A 120 -26.63 12.46 29.05
CA ILE A 120 -27.58 12.97 28.07
C ILE A 120 -26.93 14.04 27.19
N ASP A 121 -26.25 15.01 27.79
CA ASP A 121 -25.57 16.10 27.08
C ASP A 121 -24.53 15.55 26.07
N THR A 122 -23.73 14.56 26.46
CA THR A 122 -22.80 13.91 25.51
C THR A 122 -23.48 13.14 24.37
N ALA A 123 -24.63 12.51 24.61
CA ALA A 123 -25.39 11.80 23.57
C ALA A 123 -26.09 12.78 22.60
N GLU A 124 -26.72 13.83 23.12
CA GLU A 124 -27.37 14.88 22.32
C GLU A 124 -26.34 15.70 21.55
N HIS A 125 -25.19 16.01 22.15
CA HIS A 125 -24.07 16.69 21.50
C HIS A 125 -23.53 15.86 20.33
N ARG A 126 -23.33 14.54 20.50
CA ARG A 126 -22.97 13.64 19.38
C ARG A 126 -24.03 13.64 18.27
N HIS A 127 -25.31 13.62 18.64
CA HIS A 127 -26.42 13.67 17.67
C HIS A 127 -26.55 15.03 16.95
N ARG A 128 -26.12 16.12 17.59
CA ARG A 128 -26.00 17.45 16.98
C ARG A 128 -24.82 17.49 16.00
N LEU A 129 -23.64 17.03 16.41
CA LEU A 129 -22.44 16.98 15.55
C LEU A 129 -22.64 16.06 14.33
N ALA A 130 -23.31 14.92 14.49
CA ALA A 130 -23.60 14.01 13.36
C ALA A 130 -24.54 14.66 12.31
N ARG A 131 -25.52 15.44 12.76
CA ARG A 131 -26.38 16.24 11.86
C ARG A 131 -25.60 17.36 11.20
N GLU A 132 -24.84 18.14 11.97
CA GLU A 132 -23.99 19.23 11.48
C GLU A 132 -22.98 18.74 10.43
N TYR A 133 -22.35 17.59 10.67
CA TYR A 133 -21.49 16.89 9.69
C TYR A 133 -22.26 16.51 8.41
N THR A 134 -23.45 15.94 8.53
CA THR A 134 -24.29 15.56 7.39
C THR A 134 -24.72 16.78 6.57
N ASP A 135 -25.12 17.87 7.23
CA ASP A 135 -25.50 19.13 6.59
C ASP A 135 -24.31 19.80 5.89
N LEU A 136 -23.11 19.73 6.48
CA LEU A 136 -21.87 20.19 5.86
C LEU A 136 -21.49 19.34 4.63
N LEU A 137 -21.67 18.02 4.66
CA LEU A 137 -21.48 17.17 3.47
C LEU A 137 -22.46 17.54 2.35
N VAL A 138 -23.73 17.78 2.66
CA VAL A 138 -24.74 18.21 1.69
C VAL A 138 -24.42 19.59 1.11
N GLN A 139 -23.87 20.51 1.92
CA GLN A 139 -23.40 21.81 1.43
C GLN A 139 -22.16 21.69 0.54
N ALA A 140 -21.16 20.91 0.95
CA ALA A 140 -19.96 20.66 0.15
C ALA A 140 -20.31 20.06 -1.21
N ARG A 141 -21.23 19.09 -1.26
CA ARG A 141 -21.68 18.42 -2.49
C ARG A 141 -22.44 19.32 -3.48
N LYS A 142 -22.92 20.49 -3.04
CA LYS A 142 -23.52 21.50 -3.93
C LYS A 142 -22.48 22.37 -4.65
N LEU A 143 -21.21 22.31 -4.26
CA LEU A 143 -20.15 23.06 -4.92
C LEU A 143 -19.76 22.41 -6.27
N PRO A 144 -19.51 23.19 -7.34
CA PRO A 144 -19.07 22.65 -8.62
C PRO A 144 -17.81 21.78 -8.48
N GLY A 145 -17.84 20.56 -9.02
CA GLY A 145 -16.77 19.57 -8.90
C GLY A 145 -16.75 18.75 -7.60
N PHE A 146 -17.62 19.04 -6.63
CA PHE A 146 -17.71 18.33 -5.34
C PHE A 146 -18.93 17.41 -5.21
N GLY A 147 -19.71 17.17 -6.27
CA GLY A 147 -20.94 16.35 -6.21
C GLY A 147 -20.77 14.98 -5.55
N ASN A 148 -19.61 14.34 -5.74
CA ASN A 148 -19.24 13.05 -5.15
C ASN A 148 -18.32 13.19 -3.92
N PHE A 149 -18.25 14.35 -3.27
CA PHE A 149 -17.35 14.59 -2.14
C PHE A 149 -17.65 13.65 -0.96
N LEU A 150 -16.65 12.87 -0.55
CA LEU A 150 -16.77 11.81 0.45
C LEU A 150 -17.92 10.82 0.14
N MET A 151 -18.19 10.58 -1.15
CA MET A 151 -18.96 9.44 -1.64
C MET A 151 -18.00 8.36 -2.16
N PRO A 152 -18.39 7.07 -2.17
CA PRO A 152 -17.67 6.05 -2.90
C PRO A 152 -17.53 6.42 -4.39
N PRO A 153 -16.42 6.05 -5.07
CA PRO A 153 -16.32 6.17 -6.52
C PRO A 153 -17.46 5.40 -7.21
N SER A 154 -17.92 5.87 -8.37
CA SER A 154 -18.95 5.14 -9.11
C SER A 154 -18.37 3.86 -9.74
N SER A 155 -19.23 2.89 -10.06
CA SER A 155 -18.80 1.69 -10.81
C SER A 155 -18.18 2.04 -12.17
N ILE A 156 -18.60 3.15 -12.78
CA ILE A 156 -18.04 3.70 -14.03
C ILE A 156 -16.60 4.19 -13.80
N ASP A 157 -16.33 4.86 -12.68
CA ASP A 157 -14.98 5.30 -12.31
C ASP A 157 -14.08 4.08 -12.03
N LEU A 158 -14.57 3.10 -11.26
CA LEU A 158 -13.82 1.89 -10.92
C LEU A 158 -13.54 1.00 -12.13
N ALA A 159 -14.42 0.94 -13.12
CA ALA A 159 -14.20 0.19 -14.35
C ALA A 159 -12.98 0.68 -15.14
N GLN A 160 -12.56 1.95 -14.98
CA GLN A 160 -11.36 2.50 -15.61
C GLN A 160 -10.05 1.89 -15.05
N ALA A 161 -10.08 1.33 -13.82
CA ALA A 161 -8.93 0.62 -13.26
C ALA A 161 -8.58 -0.64 -14.06
N ALA A 162 -9.58 -1.29 -14.68
CA ALA A 162 -9.43 -2.51 -15.47
C ALA A 162 -9.09 -2.27 -16.96
N ARG A 163 -8.57 -1.09 -17.29
CA ARG A 163 -8.23 -0.71 -18.68
C ARG A 163 -7.16 -1.57 -19.35
N ASN A 164 -6.23 -2.13 -18.58
CA ASN A 164 -5.07 -2.91 -19.07
C ASN A 164 -5.31 -4.43 -18.99
N GLY A 165 -6.41 -4.86 -18.36
CA GLY A 165 -6.73 -6.25 -18.07
C GLY A 165 -7.69 -6.36 -16.88
N PRO A 166 -8.22 -7.56 -16.57
CA PRO A 166 -9.06 -7.75 -15.40
C PRO A 166 -8.33 -7.39 -14.10
N VAL A 167 -9.02 -6.68 -13.21
CA VAL A 167 -8.57 -6.44 -11.84
C VAL A 167 -9.35 -7.36 -10.91
N VAL A 168 -8.64 -8.10 -10.06
CA VAL A 168 -9.22 -9.08 -9.13
C VAL A 168 -8.95 -8.61 -7.71
N VAL A 169 -9.99 -8.09 -7.05
CA VAL A 169 -9.90 -7.76 -5.62
C VAL A 169 -10.13 -9.04 -4.83
N ILE A 170 -9.14 -9.46 -4.05
CA ILE A 170 -9.27 -10.62 -3.15
C ILE A 170 -9.64 -10.08 -1.77
N ASN A 171 -10.90 -10.21 -1.39
CA ASN A 171 -11.41 -9.82 -0.09
C ASN A 171 -11.40 -11.04 0.86
N CYS A 172 -10.61 -10.99 1.91
CA CYS A 172 -10.44 -12.12 2.84
C CYS A 172 -10.87 -11.77 4.27
N GLU A 173 -11.99 -12.33 4.72
CA GLU A 173 -12.45 -12.29 6.11
C GLU A 173 -11.99 -13.57 6.84
N GLU A 174 -12.08 -13.61 8.17
CA GLU A 174 -11.61 -14.71 9.03
C GLU A 174 -12.07 -16.11 8.57
N ASN A 175 -13.32 -16.23 8.12
CA ASN A 175 -13.98 -17.50 7.79
C ASN A 175 -14.31 -17.69 6.30
N ASN A 176 -14.15 -16.65 5.47
CA ASN A 176 -14.60 -16.66 4.08
C ASN A 176 -13.77 -15.69 3.23
N CYS A 177 -13.45 -16.12 2.01
CA CYS A 177 -12.70 -15.34 1.03
C CYS A 177 -13.48 -15.24 -0.28
N ASP A 178 -13.40 -14.09 -0.94
CA ASP A 178 -14.15 -13.77 -2.15
C ASP A 178 -13.24 -13.04 -3.15
N ALA A 179 -13.34 -13.39 -4.43
CA ALA A 179 -12.76 -12.62 -5.52
C ALA A 179 -13.83 -11.75 -6.18
N LEU A 180 -13.57 -10.44 -6.24
CA LEU A 180 -14.40 -9.45 -6.93
C LEU A 180 -13.67 -9.00 -8.21
N LEU A 181 -14.22 -9.40 -9.35
CA LEU A 181 -13.64 -9.20 -10.67
C LEU A 181 -14.21 -7.94 -11.33
N ILE A 182 -13.33 -7.03 -11.69
CA ILE A 182 -13.60 -5.86 -12.53
C ILE A 182 -13.00 -6.17 -13.90
N VAL A 183 -13.85 -6.40 -14.90
CA VAL A 183 -13.44 -6.83 -16.25
C VAL A 183 -13.55 -5.65 -17.22
N PRO A 184 -12.54 -5.39 -18.09
CA PRO A 184 -12.61 -4.32 -19.07
C PRO A 184 -13.91 -4.35 -19.89
N GLY A 185 -14.54 -3.18 -20.03
CA GLY A 185 -15.80 -3.01 -20.76
C GLY A 185 -17.07 -3.52 -20.04
N ARG A 186 -16.97 -4.09 -18.83
CA ARG A 186 -18.13 -4.47 -18.00
C ARG A 186 -18.32 -3.48 -16.84
N LEU A 187 -19.56 -3.01 -16.66
CA LEU A 187 -19.93 -2.10 -15.56
C LEU A 187 -20.28 -2.82 -14.26
N ASN A 188 -20.57 -4.12 -14.33
CA ASN A 188 -20.93 -4.95 -13.18
C ASN A 188 -19.69 -5.67 -12.65
N VAL A 189 -19.43 -5.52 -11.35
CA VAL A 189 -18.46 -6.34 -10.63
C VAL A 189 -18.98 -7.78 -10.58
N THR A 190 -18.14 -8.74 -10.94
CA THR A 190 -18.48 -10.17 -10.89
C THR A 190 -17.91 -10.78 -9.63
N HIS A 191 -18.71 -11.55 -8.89
CA HIS A 191 -18.31 -12.20 -7.64
C HIS A 191 -18.00 -13.68 -7.88
N ILE A 192 -16.89 -14.15 -7.32
CA ILE A 192 -16.51 -15.57 -7.24
C ILE A 192 -16.24 -15.89 -5.76
N PRO A 193 -17.00 -16.81 -5.13
CA PRO A 193 -16.67 -17.30 -3.79
C PRO A 193 -15.42 -18.20 -3.85
N LEU A 194 -14.54 -18.08 -2.86
CA LEU A 194 -13.33 -18.90 -2.71
C LEU A 194 -13.47 -19.78 -1.44
N PRO A 195 -14.34 -20.81 -1.45
CA PRO A 195 -14.78 -21.51 -0.23
C PRO A 195 -13.68 -22.31 0.48
N ASN A 196 -12.58 -22.62 -0.21
CA ASN A 196 -11.44 -23.35 0.37
C ASN A 196 -10.42 -22.41 1.03
N PHE A 197 -10.56 -21.09 0.87
CA PHE A 197 -9.64 -20.09 1.41
C PHE A 197 -10.31 -19.22 2.48
N THR A 198 -9.57 -18.94 3.54
CA THR A 198 -10.05 -18.18 4.70
C THR A 198 -8.96 -17.25 5.21
N GLY A 199 -9.33 -16.19 5.95
CA GLY A 199 -8.38 -15.30 6.60
C GLY A 199 -7.47 -16.03 7.59
N THR A 200 -7.99 -17.06 8.26
CA THR A 200 -7.20 -17.97 9.10
C THR A 200 -6.17 -18.78 8.30
N LYS A 201 -6.52 -19.30 7.11
CA LYS A 201 -5.55 -19.95 6.20
C LYS A 201 -4.51 -18.96 5.68
N ALA A 202 -4.92 -17.75 5.32
CA ALA A 202 -4.03 -16.68 4.88
C ALA A 202 -3.00 -16.29 5.95
N GLN A 203 -3.45 -16.10 7.20
CA GLN A 203 -2.57 -15.81 8.35
C GLN A 203 -1.59 -16.96 8.63
N ARG A 204 -2.06 -18.22 8.59
CA ARG A 204 -1.20 -19.41 8.75
C ARG A 204 -0.08 -19.43 7.70
N ILE A 205 -0.45 -19.35 6.41
CA ILE A 205 0.51 -19.37 5.30
C ILE A 205 1.52 -18.22 5.43
N ARG A 206 1.07 -17.01 5.78
CA ARG A 206 1.94 -15.86 6.01
C ARG A 206 2.94 -16.12 7.14
N LEU A 207 2.50 -16.67 8.28
CA LEU A 207 3.40 -17.02 9.40
C LEU A 207 4.40 -18.12 9.03
N GLU A 208 4.03 -19.08 8.19
CA GLU A 208 4.95 -20.10 7.66
C GLU A 208 6.01 -19.48 6.73
N MET A 209 5.61 -18.55 5.85
CA MET A 209 6.53 -17.76 5.02
C MET A 209 7.47 -16.88 5.85
N GLU A 210 6.97 -16.21 6.89
CA GLU A 210 7.78 -15.39 7.80
C GLU A 210 8.77 -16.23 8.59
N ASN A 211 8.36 -17.38 9.13
CA ASN A 211 9.24 -18.26 9.91
C ASN A 211 10.34 -18.88 9.03
N SER A 212 10.01 -19.33 7.83
CA SER A 212 11.01 -19.77 6.83
C SER A 212 11.90 -18.62 6.33
N SER A 213 11.50 -17.36 6.52
CA SER A 213 12.34 -16.19 6.22
C SER A 213 13.20 -15.74 7.40
N ARG A 214 12.78 -15.99 8.65
CA ARG A 214 13.55 -15.68 9.87
C ARG A 214 14.68 -16.68 10.14
N SER A 215 14.60 -17.92 9.63
CA SER A 215 15.72 -18.87 9.59
C SER A 215 16.86 -18.39 8.67
N ARG A 216 16.52 -17.67 7.60
CA ARG A 216 17.44 -17.06 6.64
C ARG A 216 18.04 -15.78 7.23
N ARG A 217 19.18 -15.91 7.92
CA ARG A 217 19.86 -14.85 8.68
C ARG A 217 20.42 -13.68 7.84
N SER A 218 19.55 -12.91 7.19
CA SER A 218 19.66 -11.45 7.00
C SER A 218 18.50 -10.97 6.11
N SER A 219 17.94 -9.82 6.46
CA SER A 219 16.91 -9.11 5.67
C SER A 219 17.47 -8.37 4.45
N GLU A 220 18.80 -8.24 4.36
CA GLU A 220 19.49 -7.38 3.41
C GLU A 220 19.72 -8.04 2.04
N ARG A 221 20.10 -7.23 1.04
CA ARG A 221 20.58 -7.73 -0.27
C ARG A 221 22.01 -8.26 -0.10
N GLY A 222 22.39 -9.30 -0.83
CA GLY A 222 23.78 -9.81 -0.85
C GLY A 222 24.24 -10.65 0.36
N ALA A 223 23.40 -10.85 1.37
CA ALA A 223 23.75 -11.65 2.53
C ALA A 223 23.73 -13.17 2.26
N GLU A 224 24.71 -13.88 2.84
CA GLU A 224 24.83 -15.34 2.71
C GLU A 224 23.60 -16.07 3.25
N ARG A 225 22.84 -16.70 2.34
CA ARG A 225 21.77 -17.64 2.68
C ARG A 225 22.32 -19.07 2.66
N ARG A 226 21.97 -19.84 3.69
CA ARG A 226 22.15 -21.30 3.65
C ARG A 226 21.03 -21.90 2.78
N PRO A 227 21.35 -22.66 1.72
CA PRO A 227 20.33 -23.44 1.02
C PRO A 227 19.88 -24.59 1.94
N MET A 228 18.57 -24.72 2.16
CA MET A 228 17.99 -25.80 2.96
C MET A 228 16.79 -26.38 2.22
N GLN A 229 16.98 -27.58 1.66
CA GLN A 229 16.04 -28.22 0.73
C GLN A 229 14.64 -28.45 1.33
N GLU A 230 14.56 -28.66 2.65
CA GLU A 230 13.30 -28.81 3.38
C GLU A 230 12.44 -27.53 3.38
N GLU A 231 13.05 -26.33 3.32
CA GLU A 231 12.29 -25.09 3.27
C GLU A 231 11.62 -24.86 1.90
N GLU A 232 12.23 -25.33 0.82
CA GLU A 232 11.66 -25.18 -0.54
C GLU A 232 10.44 -26.10 -0.73
N LEU A 233 10.45 -27.30 -0.14
CA LEU A 233 9.28 -28.19 -0.09
C LEU A 233 8.10 -27.56 0.67
N GLY A 234 8.36 -26.88 1.78
CA GLY A 234 7.33 -26.11 2.51
C GLY A 234 6.75 -24.98 1.67
N PHE A 235 7.58 -24.28 0.92
CA PHE A 235 7.15 -23.20 0.02
C PHE A 235 6.35 -23.72 -1.19
N GLU A 236 6.71 -24.88 -1.73
CA GLU A 236 5.96 -25.51 -2.83
C GLU A 236 4.51 -25.83 -2.45
N ASN A 237 4.29 -26.37 -1.24
CA ASN A 237 2.94 -26.61 -0.71
C ASN A 237 2.14 -25.32 -0.57
N ILE A 238 2.77 -24.21 -0.17
CA ILE A 238 2.14 -22.90 -0.07
C ILE A 238 1.71 -22.38 -1.46
N LEU A 239 2.56 -22.53 -2.49
CA LEU A 239 2.20 -22.13 -3.86
C LEU A 239 1.06 -22.99 -4.44
N SER A 240 1.01 -24.27 -4.06
CA SER A 240 -0.07 -25.20 -4.43
C SER A 240 -1.40 -24.85 -3.74
N ASP A 241 -1.37 -24.54 -2.44
CA ASP A 241 -2.52 -23.98 -1.68
C ASP A 241 -3.11 -22.75 -2.39
N LEU A 242 -2.26 -21.77 -2.74
CA LEU A 242 -2.67 -20.54 -3.44
C LEU A 242 -3.20 -20.80 -4.86
N TRP A 243 -2.70 -21.84 -5.53
CA TRP A 243 -3.15 -22.22 -6.86
C TRP A 243 -4.58 -22.74 -6.83
N TYR A 244 -4.83 -23.81 -6.06
CA TYR A 244 -6.14 -24.47 -6.09
C TYR A 244 -7.24 -23.65 -5.40
N ASP A 245 -6.91 -22.86 -4.37
CA ASP A 245 -7.93 -22.17 -3.57
C ASP A 245 -8.24 -20.74 -4.02
N ILE A 246 -7.34 -20.08 -4.74
CA ILE A 246 -7.50 -18.67 -5.18
C ILE A 246 -7.33 -18.55 -6.69
N VAL A 247 -6.15 -18.89 -7.21
CA VAL A 247 -5.74 -18.43 -8.54
C VAL A 247 -6.38 -19.25 -9.66
N ASN A 248 -6.36 -20.58 -9.58
CA ASN A 248 -7.01 -21.43 -10.57
C ASN A 248 -8.52 -21.18 -10.70
N PRO A 249 -9.33 -21.09 -9.61
CA PRO A 249 -10.75 -20.71 -9.72
C PRO A 249 -11.00 -19.39 -10.47
N VAL A 250 -10.13 -18.39 -10.26
CA VAL A 250 -10.21 -17.09 -10.96
C VAL A 250 -9.82 -17.22 -12.44
N LEU A 251 -8.74 -17.95 -12.76
CA LEU A 251 -8.32 -18.16 -14.15
C LEU A 251 -9.28 -19.05 -14.95
N ASP A 252 -9.86 -20.08 -14.32
CA ASP A 252 -10.90 -20.94 -14.90
C ASP A 252 -12.16 -20.14 -15.25
N PHE A 253 -12.56 -19.23 -14.37
CA PHE A 253 -13.70 -18.33 -14.60
C PHE A 253 -13.44 -17.33 -15.73
N LEU A 254 -12.22 -16.79 -15.80
CA LEU A 254 -11.79 -15.92 -16.91
C LEU A 254 -11.57 -16.69 -18.23
N GLY A 255 -11.53 -18.03 -18.19
CA GLY A 255 -11.30 -18.91 -19.33
C GLY A 255 -9.83 -19.01 -19.76
N TYR A 256 -8.89 -18.55 -18.94
CA TYR A 256 -7.46 -18.48 -19.31
C TYR A 256 -6.75 -19.85 -19.24
N THR A 257 -7.21 -20.77 -18.38
CA THR A 257 -6.69 -22.15 -18.25
C THR A 257 -7.00 -23.06 -19.45
N LYS A 258 -7.96 -22.67 -20.31
CA LYS A 258 -8.49 -23.49 -21.41
C LYS A 258 -7.91 -23.13 -22.78
N ASN A 259 -7.04 -22.12 -22.86
CA ASN A 259 -6.41 -21.70 -24.10
C ASN A 259 -5.25 -22.63 -24.47
N THR A 260 -5.56 -23.69 -25.20
CA THR A 260 -4.57 -24.56 -25.89
C THR A 260 -4.12 -24.00 -27.24
N ASP A 261 -4.50 -22.77 -27.58
CA ASP A 261 -4.18 -22.17 -28.87
C ASP A 261 -2.75 -21.61 -28.86
N GLU A 262 -1.78 -22.46 -29.22
CA GLU A 262 -0.35 -22.14 -29.35
C GLU A 262 -0.08 -20.92 -30.28
N THR A 263 -1.07 -20.49 -31.06
CA THR A 263 -1.01 -19.31 -31.93
C THR A 263 -1.23 -17.98 -31.21
N ALA A 264 -1.67 -17.99 -29.95
CA ALA A 264 -1.96 -16.80 -29.14
C ALA A 264 -0.68 -16.05 -28.72
N LYS A 265 -0.13 -15.23 -29.62
CA LYS A 265 1.13 -14.45 -29.45
C LYS A 265 1.19 -13.46 -28.27
N ASN A 266 0.15 -13.34 -27.45
CA ASN A 266 0.12 -12.49 -26.26
C ASN A 266 -0.59 -13.21 -25.10
N VAL A 267 0.18 -13.53 -24.07
CA VAL A 267 -0.33 -13.94 -22.75
C VAL A 267 -1.17 -12.79 -22.16
N PRO A 268 -2.39 -13.05 -21.62
CA PRO A 268 -3.22 -12.02 -20.99
C PRO A 268 -2.58 -11.47 -19.71
N HIS A 269 -2.97 -10.25 -19.32
CA HIS A 269 -2.49 -9.56 -18.12
C HIS A 269 -3.61 -9.45 -17.08
N ILE A 270 -3.30 -9.81 -15.83
CA ILE A 270 -4.20 -9.70 -14.69
C ILE A 270 -3.55 -8.85 -13.58
N THR A 271 -4.35 -8.04 -12.90
CA THR A 271 -3.90 -7.25 -11.74
C THR A 271 -4.60 -7.68 -10.47
N TRP A 272 -3.84 -8.21 -9.52
CA TRP A 272 -4.30 -8.62 -8.20
C TRP A 272 -4.39 -7.41 -7.26
N CYS A 273 -5.52 -7.24 -6.60
CA CYS A 273 -5.74 -6.25 -5.55
C CYS A 273 -6.06 -7.00 -4.23
N PRO A 274 -5.05 -7.64 -3.59
CA PRO A 274 -5.26 -8.39 -2.37
C PRO A 274 -5.58 -7.48 -1.17
N THR A 275 -6.24 -8.03 -0.15
CA THR A 275 -6.45 -7.38 1.15
C THR A 275 -5.94 -8.24 2.30
N GLY A 276 -5.73 -7.62 3.46
CA GLY A 276 -5.33 -8.28 4.71
C GLY A 276 -4.08 -9.13 4.57
N ALA A 277 -4.11 -10.32 5.16
CA ALA A 277 -2.98 -11.26 5.10
C ALA A 277 -2.63 -11.73 3.67
N VAL A 278 -3.55 -11.59 2.69
CA VAL A 278 -3.30 -11.97 1.29
C VAL A 278 -2.33 -11.02 0.60
N SER A 279 -2.20 -9.77 1.08
CA SER A 279 -1.26 -8.77 0.54
C SER A 279 0.21 -9.21 0.55
N PHE A 280 0.54 -10.20 1.39
CA PHE A 280 1.88 -10.75 1.60
C PHE A 280 2.12 -12.02 0.76
N LEU A 281 1.10 -12.53 0.06
CA LEU A 281 1.12 -13.84 -0.57
C LEU A 281 1.45 -13.76 -2.07
N PRO A 282 2.33 -14.63 -2.59
CA PRO A 282 2.82 -14.55 -3.96
C PRO A 282 1.84 -15.19 -4.96
N LEU A 283 0.64 -14.63 -5.08
CA LEU A 283 -0.38 -15.02 -6.07
C LEU A 283 0.18 -15.15 -7.51
N HIS A 284 1.15 -14.30 -7.88
CA HIS A 284 1.85 -14.33 -9.17
C HIS A 284 2.78 -15.55 -9.40
N ALA A 285 3.00 -16.36 -8.37
CA ALA A 285 3.78 -17.60 -8.40
C ALA A 285 2.97 -18.83 -7.93
N ALA A 286 1.66 -18.68 -7.71
CA ALA A 286 0.79 -19.78 -7.34
C ALA A 286 0.85 -20.90 -8.40
N GLY A 287 1.16 -22.12 -7.97
CA GLY A 287 1.17 -23.30 -8.83
C GLY A 287 1.48 -24.60 -8.10
N ASP A 288 0.98 -25.69 -8.66
CA ASP A 288 1.51 -27.04 -8.41
C ASP A 288 2.67 -27.30 -9.39
N TYR A 289 3.88 -27.27 -8.85
CA TYR A 289 5.13 -27.43 -9.62
C TYR A 289 5.48 -28.91 -9.88
N ASN A 290 4.64 -29.86 -9.45
CA ASN A 290 4.73 -31.27 -9.81
C ASN A 290 3.82 -31.63 -10.99
N GLN A 291 2.87 -30.75 -11.34
CA GLN A 291 1.94 -30.95 -12.45
C GLN A 291 2.25 -29.99 -13.61
N PRO A 292 2.21 -30.45 -14.88
CA PRO A 292 2.38 -29.56 -16.03
C PRO A 292 1.22 -28.56 -16.11
N GLN A 293 1.50 -27.35 -16.63
CA GLN A 293 0.51 -26.27 -16.87
C GLN A 293 -0.32 -25.86 -15.64
N SER A 294 0.04 -26.29 -14.44
CA SER A 294 -0.75 -26.07 -13.21
C SER A 294 -0.19 -24.91 -12.39
N ARG A 295 0.22 -23.82 -13.05
CA ARG A 295 0.85 -22.65 -12.43
C ARG A 295 0.47 -21.38 -13.16
N VAL A 296 0.20 -20.33 -12.41
CA VAL A 296 -0.26 -19.00 -12.90
C VAL A 296 0.64 -18.41 -13.99
N PHE A 297 1.95 -18.67 -13.90
CA PHE A 297 2.96 -18.14 -14.80
C PHE A 297 2.76 -18.59 -16.25
N ASP A 298 2.20 -19.77 -16.46
CA ASP A 298 2.01 -20.33 -17.82
C ASP A 298 0.79 -19.70 -18.53
N HIS A 299 -0.11 -19.05 -17.76
CA HIS A 299 -1.42 -18.57 -18.22
C HIS A 299 -1.55 -17.04 -18.28
N VAL A 300 -0.90 -16.32 -17.36
CA VAL A 300 -1.05 -14.87 -17.21
C VAL A 300 0.25 -14.14 -16.86
N ILE A 301 0.40 -12.93 -17.39
CA ILE A 301 1.25 -11.91 -16.78
C ILE A 301 0.51 -11.40 -15.54
N SER A 302 1.16 -11.44 -14.38
CA SER A 302 0.60 -10.95 -13.12
C SER A 302 1.17 -9.60 -12.74
N SER A 303 0.35 -8.77 -12.08
CA SER A 303 0.75 -7.54 -11.42
C SER A 303 -0.10 -7.31 -10.19
N TYR A 304 0.30 -6.37 -9.34
CA TYR A 304 -0.40 -6.04 -8.10
C TYR A 304 -0.88 -4.58 -8.09
N THR A 305 -1.86 -4.28 -7.25
CA THR A 305 -2.17 -2.91 -6.84
C THR A 305 -2.61 -2.91 -5.38
N PRO A 306 -2.20 -1.91 -4.57
CA PRO A 306 -2.69 -1.81 -3.18
C PRO A 306 -4.15 -1.34 -3.14
N THR A 307 -4.60 -0.60 -4.15
CA THR A 307 -5.97 -0.07 -4.25
C THR A 307 -6.39 0.04 -5.71
N LEU A 308 -7.70 0.10 -5.97
CA LEU A 308 -8.20 0.46 -7.30
C LEU A 308 -7.83 1.89 -7.70
N THR A 309 -7.76 2.82 -6.73
CA THR A 309 -7.47 4.24 -6.98
C THR A 309 -6.04 4.49 -7.48
N ALA A 310 -5.07 3.62 -7.13
CA ALA A 310 -3.72 3.69 -7.67
C ALA A 310 -3.68 3.50 -9.20
N LEU A 311 -4.58 2.68 -9.75
CA LEU A 311 -4.70 2.44 -11.20
C LEU A 311 -5.43 3.59 -11.94
N LEU A 312 -6.31 4.32 -11.24
CA LEU A 312 -7.06 5.46 -11.81
C LEU A 312 -6.19 6.71 -12.02
N GLY A 313 -5.14 6.88 -11.20
CA GLY A 313 -4.26 8.06 -11.24
C GLY A 313 -3.23 8.05 -12.38
N SER A 314 -2.87 6.87 -12.88
CA SER A 314 -1.87 6.69 -13.93
C SER A 314 -2.37 7.24 -15.27
N SER A 315 -2.14 8.52 -15.59
CA SER A 315 -2.26 8.95 -16.99
C SER A 315 -1.31 8.11 -17.84
N LEU A 316 -1.75 7.60 -19.00
CA LEU A 316 -0.85 7.02 -19.99
C LEU A 316 0.00 8.15 -20.58
N GLY A 317 1.02 8.56 -19.83
CA GLY A 317 2.06 9.44 -20.34
C GLY A 317 2.76 8.69 -21.45
N THR A 318 2.51 9.09 -22.70
CA THR A 318 3.36 8.73 -23.82
C THR A 318 4.71 9.37 -23.57
N LEU A 319 5.59 8.58 -22.94
CA LEU A 319 6.94 9.00 -22.59
C LEU A 319 7.66 9.38 -23.88
N ASN A 320 8.01 10.65 -23.96
CA ASN A 320 8.54 11.27 -25.16
C ASN A 320 10.04 10.94 -25.30
N ARG A 321 10.65 11.27 -26.44
CA ARG A 321 12.11 11.23 -26.62
C ARG A 321 12.88 12.11 -25.64
N ASP A 322 12.19 13.07 -25.01
CA ASP A 322 12.73 13.92 -23.96
C ASP A 322 12.65 13.31 -22.55
N SER A 323 12.05 12.13 -22.38
CA SER A 323 11.97 11.49 -21.08
C SER A 323 13.35 11.16 -20.51
N ARG A 324 13.47 11.21 -19.18
CA ARG A 324 14.73 11.13 -18.45
C ARG A 324 14.70 10.00 -17.43
N VAL A 325 15.75 9.18 -17.42
CA VAL A 325 15.92 8.08 -16.44
C VAL A 325 17.01 8.45 -15.43
N LEU A 326 16.67 8.45 -14.14
CA LEU A 326 17.66 8.56 -13.07
C LEU A 326 18.13 7.16 -12.68
N VAL A 327 19.44 6.96 -12.65
CA VAL A 327 20.07 5.72 -12.21
C VAL A 327 20.84 6.02 -10.93
N VAL A 328 20.55 5.30 -9.85
CA VAL A 328 21.16 5.49 -8.53
C VAL A 328 21.80 4.19 -8.08
N GLY A 329 23.07 4.28 -7.66
CA GLY A 329 23.86 3.13 -7.22
C GLY A 329 24.55 3.36 -5.88
N GLN A 330 24.29 2.49 -4.91
CA GLN A 330 25.04 2.43 -3.67
C GLN A 330 25.56 1.01 -3.41
N GLU A 331 26.73 0.71 -3.97
CA GLU A 331 27.44 -0.57 -3.79
C GLU A 331 28.01 -0.71 -2.36
N ALA A 332 28.44 0.40 -1.76
CA ALA A 332 29.14 0.42 -0.47
C ALA A 332 28.46 1.39 0.51
N THR A 333 27.29 1.01 1.01
CA THR A 333 26.57 1.77 2.04
C THR A 333 27.29 1.68 3.40
N PRO A 334 27.55 2.80 4.09
CA PRO A 334 28.09 2.78 5.45
C PRO A 334 27.19 1.96 6.40
N GLY A 335 27.79 1.00 7.11
CA GLY A 335 27.08 0.17 8.10
C GLY A 335 26.39 -1.10 7.56
N HIS A 336 26.38 -1.33 6.24
CA HIS A 336 25.76 -2.51 5.62
C HIS A 336 26.77 -3.34 4.82
N GLN A 337 26.34 -4.52 4.36
CA GLN A 337 27.14 -5.35 3.45
C GLN A 337 27.30 -4.70 2.06
N ARG A 338 28.38 -5.02 1.34
CA ARG A 338 28.58 -4.52 -0.04
C ARG A 338 27.68 -5.25 -1.03
N LEU A 339 27.28 -4.54 -2.08
CA LEU A 339 26.44 -5.03 -3.17
C LEU A 339 27.20 -5.01 -4.51
N PRO A 340 28.23 -5.86 -4.70
CA PRO A 340 29.04 -5.86 -5.92
C PRO A 340 28.22 -6.07 -7.20
N GLY A 341 27.10 -6.80 -7.12
CA GLY A 341 26.14 -6.96 -8.21
C GLY A 341 25.54 -5.64 -8.69
N THR A 342 25.42 -4.62 -7.83
CA THR A 342 24.99 -3.27 -8.22
C THR A 342 25.85 -2.71 -9.36
N VAL A 343 27.17 -2.90 -9.37
CA VAL A 343 28.02 -2.36 -10.45
C VAL A 343 27.60 -2.91 -11.81
N LYS A 344 27.47 -4.24 -11.91
CA LYS A 344 27.07 -4.94 -13.14
C LYS A 344 25.62 -4.64 -13.53
N GLU A 345 24.73 -4.53 -12.56
CA GLU A 345 23.33 -4.13 -12.77
C GLU A 345 23.24 -2.76 -13.45
N LEU A 346 23.99 -1.77 -12.96
CA LEU A 346 23.97 -0.42 -13.52
C LEU A 346 24.67 -0.34 -14.88
N GLU A 347 25.75 -1.09 -15.10
CA GLU A 347 26.35 -1.24 -16.44
C GLU A 347 25.34 -1.77 -17.47
N CYS A 348 24.54 -2.78 -17.11
CA CYS A 348 23.47 -3.29 -17.97
C CYS A 348 22.38 -2.23 -18.22
N VAL A 349 21.89 -1.55 -17.18
CA VAL A 349 20.86 -0.49 -17.29
C VAL A 349 21.34 0.65 -18.18
N THR A 350 22.50 1.23 -17.88
CA THR A 350 23.10 2.35 -18.64
C THR A 350 23.42 1.92 -20.08
N GLY A 351 23.82 0.66 -20.31
CA GLY A 351 24.01 0.08 -21.64
C GLY A 351 22.75 0.10 -22.52
N HIS A 352 21.56 -0.13 -21.96
CA HIS A 352 20.28 -0.04 -22.69
C HIS A 352 19.80 1.41 -22.89
N LEU A 353 20.19 2.33 -22.01
CA LEU A 353 19.81 3.75 -22.08
C LEU A 353 20.67 4.56 -23.07
N LYS A 354 21.97 4.23 -23.17
CA LYS A 354 22.96 5.01 -23.91
C LYS A 354 22.60 5.15 -25.39
N GLY A 355 22.53 6.41 -25.85
CA GLY A 355 22.15 6.75 -27.23
C GLY A 355 20.66 6.59 -27.55
N ARG A 356 19.81 6.17 -26.59
CA ARG A 356 18.36 6.02 -26.77
C ARG A 356 17.55 7.02 -25.95
N VAL A 357 17.92 7.21 -24.68
CA VAL A 357 17.18 8.04 -23.72
C VAL A 357 18.16 8.88 -22.88
N LYS A 358 17.76 10.09 -22.52
CA LYS A 358 18.51 10.96 -21.60
C LYS A 358 18.55 10.30 -20.21
N HIS A 359 19.72 10.23 -19.59
CA HIS A 359 19.87 9.66 -18.25
C HIS A 359 20.90 10.43 -17.44
N SER A 360 20.81 10.30 -16.12
CA SER A 360 21.81 10.77 -15.15
C SER A 360 22.13 9.64 -14.18
N GLU A 361 23.39 9.55 -13.75
CA GLU A 361 23.87 8.54 -12.81
C GLU A 361 24.32 9.22 -11.51
N LEU A 362 23.81 8.76 -10.37
CA LEU A 362 24.25 9.17 -9.03
C LEU A 362 24.80 7.93 -8.32
N LEU A 363 26.13 7.85 -8.23
CA LEU A 363 26.84 6.64 -7.79
C LEU A 363 27.68 6.92 -6.53
N GLY A 364 27.71 5.96 -5.60
CA GLY A 364 28.61 6.00 -4.44
C GLY A 364 28.38 7.25 -3.59
N SER A 365 29.42 8.09 -3.44
CA SER A 365 29.34 9.34 -2.67
C SER A 365 28.48 10.43 -3.31
N GLN A 366 28.14 10.33 -4.60
CA GLN A 366 27.24 11.27 -5.29
C GLN A 366 25.76 10.96 -5.02
N ALA A 367 25.45 9.73 -4.62
CA ALA A 367 24.11 9.30 -4.26
C ALA A 367 23.74 9.78 -2.84
N THR A 368 23.56 11.09 -2.66
CA THR A 368 23.07 11.68 -1.40
C THR A 368 21.55 11.83 -1.40
N THR A 369 20.94 11.87 -0.21
CA THR A 369 19.49 12.03 -0.01
C THR A 369 18.93 13.23 -0.77
N VAL A 370 19.59 14.39 -0.67
CA VAL A 370 19.18 15.63 -1.35
C VAL A 370 19.37 15.50 -2.86
N ALA A 371 20.53 15.04 -3.34
CA ALA A 371 20.82 14.95 -4.77
C ALA A 371 19.88 13.97 -5.48
N VAL A 372 19.59 12.81 -4.86
CA VAL A 372 18.64 11.83 -5.39
C VAL A 372 17.21 12.40 -5.40
N LEU A 373 16.77 13.05 -4.32
CA LEU A 373 15.41 13.60 -4.24
C LEU A 373 15.17 14.72 -5.26
N ASP A 374 16.13 15.64 -5.42
CA ASP A 374 16.06 16.70 -6.44
C ASP A 374 16.15 16.14 -7.86
N ALA A 375 16.98 15.11 -8.09
CA ALA A 375 17.04 14.44 -9.37
C ALA A 375 15.74 13.67 -9.70
N MET A 376 15.11 13.00 -8.73
CA MET A 376 13.80 12.35 -8.90
C MET A 376 12.72 13.35 -9.35
N GLU A 377 12.79 14.61 -8.92
CA GLU A 377 11.86 15.65 -9.39
C GLU A 377 12.03 15.92 -10.89
N GLN A 378 13.26 15.86 -11.40
CA GLN A 378 13.59 16.12 -12.81
C GLN A 378 13.45 14.92 -13.75
N HIS A 379 13.56 13.68 -13.25
CA HIS A 379 13.56 12.45 -14.06
C HIS A 379 12.21 11.74 -14.01
N ASP A 380 11.73 11.20 -15.13
CA ASP A 380 10.42 10.55 -15.23
C ASP A 380 10.44 9.12 -14.66
N TRP A 381 11.58 8.45 -14.79
CA TRP A 381 11.85 7.11 -14.27
C TRP A 381 13.01 7.16 -13.28
N VAL A 382 12.99 6.25 -12.31
CA VAL A 382 14.11 6.04 -11.38
C VAL A 382 14.46 4.56 -11.29
N HIS A 383 15.75 4.24 -11.27
CA HIS A 383 16.29 2.94 -10.88
C HIS A 383 17.13 3.11 -9.63
N LEU A 384 16.77 2.43 -8.54
CA LEU A 384 17.43 2.47 -7.24
C LEU A 384 18.07 1.10 -6.96
N ALA A 385 19.39 1.00 -7.11
CA ALA A 385 20.17 -0.19 -6.74
C ALA A 385 20.98 0.10 -5.47
N CYS A 386 20.41 -0.30 -4.33
CA CYS A 386 20.91 -0.01 -2.98
C CYS A 386 20.24 -0.93 -1.95
N HIS A 387 20.61 -0.78 -0.67
CA HIS A 387 19.83 -1.33 0.44
C HIS A 387 18.57 -0.51 0.72
N ALA A 388 17.54 -1.16 1.28
CA ALA A 388 16.32 -0.51 1.74
C ALA A 388 15.96 -0.96 3.16
N HIS A 389 15.15 -0.15 3.83
CA HIS A 389 14.66 -0.40 5.19
C HIS A 389 13.14 -0.26 5.23
N GLN A 390 12.47 -1.22 5.88
CA GLN A 390 11.08 -1.09 6.30
C GLN A 390 11.03 -0.85 7.81
N ASN A 391 10.39 0.24 8.25
CA ASN A 391 10.14 0.53 9.65
C ASN A 391 8.69 0.18 10.03
N VAL A 392 8.48 -1.01 10.61
CA VAL A 392 7.16 -1.56 11.03
C VAL A 392 6.55 -0.85 12.26
N GLN A 393 7.22 0.19 12.80
CA GLN A 393 6.64 1.05 13.84
C GLN A 393 6.27 2.44 13.30
N ASN A 394 7.01 2.94 12.31
CA ASN A 394 6.65 4.14 11.55
C ASN A 394 6.88 3.92 10.03
N PRO A 395 5.90 3.36 9.29
CA PRO A 395 6.07 3.00 7.89
C PRO A 395 6.44 4.15 6.94
N THR A 396 6.26 5.41 7.36
CA THR A 396 6.70 6.59 6.58
C THR A 396 8.20 6.89 6.70
N GLU A 397 8.88 6.32 7.71
CA GLU A 397 10.34 6.35 7.85
C GLU A 397 11.05 5.26 7.04
N SER A 398 10.31 4.28 6.51
CA SER A 398 10.83 3.32 5.53
C SER A 398 11.48 4.05 4.35
N GLY A 399 12.60 3.53 3.83
CA GLY A 399 13.39 4.27 2.84
C GLY A 399 14.54 3.49 2.22
N PHE A 400 15.30 4.19 1.38
CA PHE A 400 16.47 3.68 0.68
C PHE A 400 17.74 4.21 1.33
N PHE A 401 18.71 3.33 1.62
CA PHE A 401 19.99 3.75 2.18
C PHE A 401 20.90 4.32 1.08
N LEU A 402 21.30 5.56 1.28
CA LEU A 402 22.13 6.37 0.40
C LEU A 402 23.45 6.73 1.12
N HIS A 403 24.27 7.61 0.54
CA HIS A 403 25.62 7.88 1.05
C HIS A 403 25.63 8.53 2.45
N ASP A 404 24.70 9.47 2.66
CA ASP A 404 24.61 10.40 3.80
C ASP A 404 23.47 10.04 4.78
N GLY A 405 22.66 9.01 4.47
CA GLY A 405 21.53 8.59 5.30
C GLY A 405 20.45 7.87 4.51
N THR A 406 19.23 7.88 5.04
CA THR A 406 18.07 7.19 4.45
C THR A 406 17.14 8.17 3.73
N LEU A 407 16.89 7.93 2.45
CA LEU A 407 15.83 8.62 1.71
C LEU A 407 14.48 7.95 2.03
N ASN A 408 13.74 8.52 2.99
CA ASN A 408 12.49 7.96 3.50
C ASN A 408 11.25 8.38 2.68
N LEU A 409 10.17 7.60 2.82
CA LEU A 409 8.88 7.86 2.18
C LEU A 409 8.29 9.21 2.57
N GLU A 410 8.51 9.68 3.80
CA GLU A 410 8.07 11.00 4.22
C GLU A 410 8.71 12.11 3.34
N SER A 411 10.02 12.05 3.10
CA SER A 411 10.74 13.03 2.28
C SER A 411 10.33 12.97 0.80
N ILE A 412 10.09 11.76 0.29
CA ILE A 412 9.58 11.50 -1.06
C ILE A 412 8.17 12.10 -1.20
N ASN A 413 7.24 11.77 -0.29
CA ASN A 413 5.84 12.21 -0.35
C ASN A 413 5.62 13.71 -0.05
N ARG A 414 6.62 14.39 0.54
CA ARG A 414 6.64 15.86 0.67
C ARG A 414 6.98 16.57 -0.65
N ARG A 415 7.56 15.88 -1.64
CA ARG A 415 7.72 16.38 -3.02
C ARG A 415 6.53 15.95 -3.87
N PHE A 416 6.28 16.70 -4.94
CA PHE A 416 5.11 16.47 -5.80
C PHE A 416 5.53 15.98 -7.19
N PHE A 417 5.67 14.67 -7.34
CA PHE A 417 6.10 14.07 -8.59
C PHE A 417 4.93 13.91 -9.57
N LYS A 418 4.72 14.90 -10.44
CA LYS A 418 3.75 14.77 -11.54
C LYS A 418 4.26 13.83 -12.63
N ASN A 419 3.36 12.99 -13.14
CA ASN A 419 3.51 12.22 -14.39
C ASN A 419 4.75 11.31 -14.44
N LYS A 420 5.14 10.66 -13.33
CA LYS A 420 6.27 9.72 -13.33
C LYS A 420 5.84 8.36 -13.90
N GLY A 421 6.77 7.73 -14.62
CA GLY A 421 6.55 6.44 -15.26
C GLY A 421 6.84 5.27 -14.33
N LEU A 422 8.05 4.73 -14.41
CA LEU A 422 8.51 3.54 -13.67
C LEU A 422 9.48 3.91 -12.53
N ALA A 423 9.26 3.35 -11.35
CA ALA A 423 10.29 3.17 -10.32
C ALA A 423 10.76 1.72 -10.31
N PHE A 424 12.02 1.46 -10.65
CA PHE A 424 12.65 0.15 -10.48
C PHE A 424 13.40 0.14 -9.14
N LEU A 425 12.86 -0.60 -8.17
CA LEU A 425 13.38 -0.69 -6.82
C LEU A 425 14.19 -1.97 -6.67
N SER A 426 15.47 -1.91 -7.04
CA SER A 426 16.41 -3.03 -6.89
C SER A 426 16.97 -3.09 -5.47
N ALA A 427 16.06 -3.13 -4.51
CA ALA A 427 16.32 -3.16 -3.08
C ALA A 427 15.33 -4.11 -2.40
N CYS A 428 15.83 -4.78 -1.37
CA CYS A 428 15.10 -5.83 -0.65
C CYS A 428 13.88 -5.31 0.09
N GLN A 429 12.83 -6.13 0.18
CA GLN A 429 11.63 -5.88 0.99
C GLN A 429 10.90 -4.57 0.61
N THR A 430 11.04 -4.12 -0.63
CA THR A 430 10.40 -2.90 -1.12
C THR A 430 8.87 -3.04 -1.30
N ALA A 431 8.36 -4.27 -1.25
CA ALA A 431 6.94 -4.60 -1.32
C ALA A 431 6.44 -5.55 -0.22
N THR A 432 7.11 -5.64 0.93
CA THR A 432 6.70 -6.59 1.99
C THR A 432 5.40 -6.21 2.71
N GLY A 433 5.08 -4.93 2.87
CA GLY A 433 3.92 -4.47 3.66
C GLY A 433 4.22 -4.31 5.16
N ASP A 434 3.26 -3.74 5.91
CA ASP A 434 3.31 -3.65 7.38
C ASP A 434 2.41 -4.72 8.02
N GLU A 435 2.95 -5.48 8.97
CA GLU A 435 2.27 -6.61 9.59
C GLU A 435 0.94 -6.24 10.29
N LYS A 436 0.88 -5.07 10.92
CA LYS A 436 -0.26 -4.55 11.71
C LYS A 436 -1.24 -3.77 10.84
N LEU A 437 -0.76 -3.24 9.73
CA LEU A 437 -1.48 -2.36 8.82
C LEU A 437 -1.52 -2.98 7.40
N PRO A 438 -2.01 -4.22 7.24
CA PRO A 438 -1.90 -5.00 6.00
C PRO A 438 -2.74 -4.46 4.84
N ASP A 439 -3.75 -3.66 5.17
CA ASP A 439 -4.63 -2.94 4.24
C ASP A 439 -4.18 -1.49 4.02
N GLU A 440 -3.18 -1.01 4.76
CA GLU A 440 -2.60 0.31 4.52
C GLU A 440 -1.48 0.19 3.47
N ALA A 441 -1.55 1.04 2.45
CA ALA A 441 -0.64 1.03 1.30
C ALA A 441 0.77 1.60 1.64
N ILE A 442 1.35 1.25 2.79
CA ILE A 442 2.59 1.84 3.31
C ILE A 442 3.74 0.82 3.33
N HIS A 443 4.09 0.35 2.13
CA HIS A 443 5.42 -0.18 1.83
C HIS A 443 6.06 0.67 0.73
N LEU A 444 7.38 0.57 0.56
CA LEU A 444 8.16 1.46 -0.33
C LEU A 444 7.55 1.58 -1.73
N ALA A 445 7.17 0.48 -2.36
CA ALA A 445 6.57 0.48 -3.69
C ALA A 445 5.21 1.22 -3.74
N SER A 446 4.33 1.04 -2.75
CA SER A 446 3.06 1.78 -2.71
C SER A 446 3.26 3.26 -2.37
N GLY A 447 4.25 3.59 -1.52
CA GLY A 447 4.69 4.97 -1.32
C GLY A 447 5.18 5.63 -2.61
N MET A 448 5.92 4.90 -3.46
CA MET A 448 6.33 5.40 -4.78
C MET A 448 5.12 5.65 -5.70
N LEU A 449 4.13 4.75 -5.72
CA LEU A 449 2.86 4.99 -6.44
C LEU A 449 2.14 6.24 -5.94
N MET A 450 1.99 6.39 -4.61
CA MET A 450 1.36 7.55 -3.97
C MET A 450 2.08 8.86 -4.25
N SER A 451 3.42 8.82 -4.32
CA SER A 451 4.26 9.97 -4.65
C SER A 451 4.08 10.46 -6.10
N GLY A 452 3.62 9.58 -7.00
CA GLY A 452 3.21 9.90 -8.38
C GLY A 452 3.79 9.02 -9.49
N TYR A 453 4.43 7.91 -9.16
CA TYR A 453 4.83 6.89 -10.15
C TYR A 453 3.62 6.05 -10.59
N SER A 454 3.51 5.78 -11.89
CA SER A 454 2.43 4.96 -12.45
C SER A 454 2.65 3.44 -12.31
N SER A 455 3.91 3.03 -12.19
CA SER A 455 4.37 1.65 -12.22
C SER A 455 5.61 1.49 -11.35
N VAL A 456 5.71 0.38 -10.64
CA VAL A 456 6.84 0.05 -9.78
C VAL A 456 7.23 -1.42 -9.97
N ILE A 457 8.52 -1.69 -10.18
CA ILE A 457 9.09 -3.03 -10.04
C ILE A 457 9.78 -3.07 -8.68
N ALA A 458 9.47 -4.06 -7.86
CA ALA A 458 9.88 -4.16 -6.46
C ALA A 458 10.07 -5.60 -6.02
N THR A 459 10.52 -5.81 -4.77
CA THR A 459 10.73 -7.14 -4.20
C THR A 459 9.89 -7.37 -2.93
N MET A 460 9.14 -8.47 -2.88
CA MET A 460 8.32 -8.85 -1.71
C MET A 460 9.19 -9.24 -0.50
N TRP A 461 10.41 -9.73 -0.73
CA TRP A 461 11.42 -10.01 0.30
C TRP A 461 12.82 -9.85 -0.28
N SER A 462 13.87 -10.25 0.46
CA SER A 462 15.25 -10.08 0.01
C SER A 462 15.60 -10.95 -1.21
N VAL A 463 16.40 -10.39 -2.13
CA VAL A 463 16.87 -11.02 -3.38
C VAL A 463 18.37 -11.26 -3.34
N TYR A 464 18.84 -12.22 -4.14
CA TYR A 464 20.26 -12.45 -4.33
C TYR A 464 20.87 -11.35 -5.20
N ASP A 465 22.04 -10.83 -4.80
CA ASP A 465 22.72 -9.75 -5.50
C ASP A 465 23.14 -10.14 -6.94
N ASP A 466 23.42 -11.44 -7.17
CA ASP A 466 23.77 -12.01 -8.48
C ASP A 466 22.61 -12.12 -9.48
N ASP A 467 21.36 -11.99 -9.02
CA ASP A 467 20.16 -12.09 -9.88
C ASP A 467 19.69 -10.73 -10.39
N ALA A 468 19.84 -9.69 -9.56
CA ALA A 468 19.43 -8.33 -9.92
C ALA A 468 20.01 -7.83 -11.26
N PRO A 469 21.30 -8.06 -11.62
CA PRO A 469 21.83 -7.69 -12.93
C PRO A 469 21.11 -8.35 -14.11
N LEU A 470 20.71 -9.63 -13.98
CA LEU A 470 19.98 -10.33 -15.04
C LEU A 470 18.56 -9.77 -15.18
N VAL A 471 17.86 -9.57 -14.06
CA VAL A 471 16.49 -9.05 -14.08
C VAL A 471 16.47 -7.63 -14.64
N ALA A 472 17.40 -6.77 -14.21
CA ALA A 472 17.54 -5.42 -14.75
C ALA A 472 17.89 -5.41 -16.24
N ASP A 473 18.87 -6.21 -16.70
CA ASP A 473 19.21 -6.36 -18.13
C ASP A 473 17.99 -6.74 -18.97
N LYS A 474 17.27 -7.79 -18.57
CA LYS A 474 16.13 -8.31 -19.33
C LYS A 474 14.94 -7.36 -19.31
N VAL A 475 14.65 -6.70 -18.18
CA VAL A 475 13.62 -5.67 -18.10
C VAL A 475 13.96 -4.48 -19.00
N TYR A 476 15.16 -3.90 -18.88
CA TYR A 476 15.56 -2.72 -19.65
C TYR A 476 15.71 -3.04 -21.14
N GLY A 477 16.31 -4.17 -21.51
CA GLY A 477 16.41 -4.60 -22.91
C GLY A 477 15.06 -4.78 -23.60
N ARG A 478 14.01 -5.11 -22.84
CA ARG A 478 12.64 -5.25 -23.34
C ARG A 478 11.91 -3.91 -23.38
N LEU A 479 12.04 -3.08 -22.33
CA LEU A 479 11.42 -1.75 -22.26
C LEU A 479 12.06 -0.73 -23.22
N MET A 480 13.30 -0.94 -23.66
CA MET A 480 14.03 -0.04 -24.58
C MET A 480 14.08 -0.54 -26.03
N LYS A 481 13.38 -1.64 -26.35
CA LYS A 481 13.51 -2.34 -27.65
C LYS A 481 13.13 -1.49 -28.86
N ASP A 482 12.11 -0.66 -28.73
CA ASP A 482 11.61 0.24 -29.79
C ASP A 482 12.09 1.70 -29.65
N GLY A 483 13.13 1.94 -28.83
CA GLY A 483 13.71 3.28 -28.63
C GLY A 483 12.76 4.30 -27.99
N LYS A 484 11.76 3.83 -27.25
CA LYS A 484 10.81 4.62 -26.45
C LYS A 484 10.59 3.90 -25.12
N LEU A 485 10.38 4.66 -24.05
CA LEU A 485 9.94 4.09 -22.78
C LEU A 485 8.48 3.62 -22.92
N GLY A 486 8.22 2.33 -22.72
CA GLY A 486 6.86 1.78 -22.81
C GLY A 486 5.96 2.23 -21.66
N SER A 487 4.72 2.63 -21.97
CA SER A 487 3.67 2.88 -20.98
C SER A 487 2.86 1.60 -20.74
N GLY A 488 2.92 1.01 -19.54
CA GLY A 488 2.16 -0.21 -19.17
C GLY A 488 2.85 -1.55 -19.46
N GLU A 489 4.04 -1.55 -20.05
CA GLU A 489 4.77 -2.80 -20.40
C GLU A 489 5.69 -3.32 -19.27
N ALA A 490 5.75 -2.64 -18.12
CA ALA A 490 6.67 -3.00 -17.03
C ALA A 490 6.37 -4.38 -16.40
N GLY A 491 5.09 -4.69 -16.15
CA GLY A 491 4.68 -6.02 -15.67
C GLY A 491 5.02 -7.13 -16.67
N LYS A 492 4.81 -6.87 -17.96
CA LYS A 492 5.22 -7.80 -19.04
C LYS A 492 6.74 -7.95 -19.08
N ALA A 493 7.49 -6.86 -19.06
CA ALA A 493 8.95 -6.88 -19.07
C ALA A 493 9.52 -7.68 -17.89
N LEU A 494 8.97 -7.50 -16.70
CA LEU A 494 9.34 -8.26 -15.51
C LEU A 494 9.01 -9.75 -15.67
N HIS A 495 7.82 -10.10 -16.14
CA HIS A 495 7.42 -11.50 -16.36
C HIS A 495 8.43 -12.24 -17.25
N TYR A 496 8.84 -11.68 -18.40
CA TYR A 496 9.85 -12.33 -19.24
C TYR A 496 11.26 -12.32 -18.63
N ALA A 497 11.63 -11.30 -17.83
CA ALA A 497 12.90 -11.30 -17.09
C ALA A 497 12.94 -12.38 -16.00
N VAL A 498 11.82 -12.63 -15.34
CA VAL A 498 11.63 -13.69 -14.33
C VAL A 498 11.59 -15.07 -14.99
N ALA A 499 11.08 -15.19 -16.23
CA ALA A 499 11.17 -16.44 -17.00
C ALA A 499 12.63 -16.83 -17.29
N GLU A 500 13.42 -15.90 -17.83
CA GLU A 500 14.86 -16.08 -18.06
C GLU A 500 15.64 -16.39 -16.76
N LEU A 501 15.22 -15.80 -15.64
CA LEU A 501 15.77 -16.13 -14.33
C LEU A 501 15.41 -17.56 -13.89
N ARG A 502 14.14 -17.98 -14.03
CA ARG A 502 13.67 -19.36 -13.75
C ARG A 502 14.43 -20.39 -14.58
N ASP A 503 14.69 -20.12 -15.85
CA ASP A 503 15.47 -21.01 -16.72
C ASP A 503 16.94 -21.11 -16.27
N LYS A 504 17.55 -19.99 -15.85
CA LYS A 504 18.93 -19.95 -15.34
C LYS A 504 19.10 -20.66 -14.00
N VAL A 505 18.15 -20.50 -13.07
CA VAL A 505 18.31 -20.95 -11.68
C VAL A 505 17.52 -22.21 -11.33
N GLY A 506 16.65 -22.67 -12.22
CA GLY A 506 15.71 -23.75 -11.99
C GLY A 506 14.40 -23.28 -11.37
N GLU A 507 13.28 -23.73 -11.92
CA GLU A 507 11.93 -23.27 -11.57
C GLU A 507 11.58 -23.42 -10.08
N LYS A 508 12.02 -24.51 -9.43
CA LYS A 508 11.75 -24.76 -8.01
C LYS A 508 12.63 -23.95 -7.03
N ASN A 509 13.62 -23.18 -7.51
CA ASN A 509 14.41 -22.27 -6.66
C ASN A 509 13.61 -20.97 -6.36
N PHE A 510 12.43 -21.12 -5.76
CA PHE A 510 11.44 -20.06 -5.54
C PHE A 510 12.02 -18.84 -4.83
N SER A 511 12.96 -19.06 -3.90
CA SER A 511 13.63 -18.01 -3.12
C SER A 511 14.41 -16.99 -3.95
N ARG A 512 14.73 -17.32 -5.22
CA ARG A 512 15.47 -16.45 -6.16
C ARG A 512 14.57 -15.58 -7.03
N TRP A 513 13.43 -16.11 -7.48
CA TRP A 513 12.63 -15.50 -8.54
C TRP A 513 11.25 -14.99 -8.10
N VAL A 514 10.58 -15.67 -7.17
CA VAL A 514 9.28 -15.27 -6.61
C VAL A 514 9.29 -13.92 -5.87
N PRO A 515 10.37 -13.43 -5.24
CA PRO A 515 10.33 -12.08 -4.65
C PRO A 515 10.03 -10.95 -5.67
N TYR A 516 10.34 -11.11 -6.96
CA TYR A 516 10.21 -10.02 -7.93
C TYR A 516 8.75 -9.80 -8.38
N ILE A 517 8.19 -8.62 -8.08
CA ILE A 517 6.83 -8.25 -8.48
C ILE A 517 6.73 -6.88 -9.15
N HIS A 518 5.68 -6.71 -9.95
CA HIS A 518 5.25 -5.43 -10.51
C HIS A 518 3.98 -4.94 -9.81
N ILE A 519 3.95 -3.66 -9.44
CA ILE A 519 2.81 -3.00 -8.80
C ILE A 519 2.47 -1.72 -9.57
N GLY A 520 1.18 -1.50 -9.85
CA GLY A 520 0.69 -0.35 -10.63
C GLY A 520 0.15 -0.74 -12.00
N SER A 521 0.09 0.24 -12.92
CA SER A 521 -0.66 0.14 -14.19
C SER A 521 0.15 -0.30 -15.39
#